data_AF-A0A1B6FI18-F1
#
_entry.id   AF-A0A1B6FI18-F1
#
_cell.length_a   1.000
_cell.length_b   1.000
_cell.length_c   1.000
_cell.angle_alpha   90.00
_cell.angle_beta   90.00
_cell.angle_gamma   90.00
#
_symmetry.space_group_name_H-M   'P 1'
#
loop_
_entity.id
_entity.type
_entity.pdbx_description
1 polymer ?
#
loop_
_entity_poly.entity_id
_entity_poly.type
_entity_poly.pdbx_seq_one_letter_code
_entity_poly.pdbx_strand_id
1 'polypeptide(L)'
;MIRDQSVRLVNVLSRRKSIEEEESYDTKIRLKRVLGLMDLTCLGIGSTLGLGAYVLAGAVAKTAAGPAVVLSFMVAATASAFAAMCYAEFAARVPKAGSAYVYSYVTVGELAAFIIGWNLILEYIIGA
;
A
#
# COMPACT_ATOMS: atom_id res chain seq x y z
N MET A 1 -1.49 -11.35 -39.81
CA MET A 1 -0.25 -11.83 -39.15
C MET A 1 0.29 -10.85 -38.10
N ILE A 2 0.21 -9.53 -38.31
CA ILE A 2 0.68 -8.51 -37.32
C ILE A 2 -0.30 -8.31 -36.13
N ARG A 3 -1.61 -8.47 -36.37
CA ARG A 3 -2.66 -8.26 -35.35
C ARG A 3 -2.65 -9.29 -34.20
N ASP A 4 -1.96 -10.41 -34.37
CA ASP A 4 -1.95 -11.52 -33.40
C ASP A 4 -0.83 -11.38 -32.35
N GLN A 5 0.25 -10.67 -32.69
CA GLN A 5 1.36 -10.35 -31.76
C GLN A 5 0.93 -9.35 -30.68
N SER A 6 0.10 -8.36 -31.04
CA SER A 6 -0.41 -7.37 -30.09
C SER A 6 -1.32 -8.00 -29.02
N VAL A 7 -2.15 -8.98 -29.40
CA VAL A 7 -3.05 -9.68 -28.47
C VAL A 7 -2.27 -10.65 -27.56
N ARG A 8 -1.19 -11.26 -28.07
CA ARG A 8 -0.25 -12.05 -27.26
C ARG A 8 0.51 -11.20 -26.24
N LEU A 9 1.00 -10.02 -26.62
CA LEU A 9 1.67 -9.10 -25.69
C LEU A 9 0.72 -8.59 -24.61
N VAL A 10 -0.53 -8.26 -24.97
CA VAL A 10 -1.57 -7.90 -23.99
C VAL A 10 -1.93 -9.07 -23.08
N ASN A 11 -1.97 -10.31 -23.57
CA ASN A 11 -2.17 -11.51 -22.74
C ASN A 11 -0.96 -11.88 -21.87
N VAL A 12 0.26 -11.51 -22.27
CA VAL A 12 1.49 -11.70 -21.49
C VAL A 12 1.64 -10.60 -20.43
N LEU A 13 1.17 -9.38 -20.71
CA LEU A 13 1.09 -8.25 -19.76
C LEU A 13 -0.19 -8.29 -18.88
N SER A 14 -1.14 -9.15 -19.23
CA SER A 14 -2.36 -9.46 -18.48
C SER A 14 -2.29 -10.86 -17.88
N ARG A 15 -1.10 -11.48 -17.82
CA ARG A 15 -0.93 -12.77 -17.17
C ARG A 15 -1.03 -12.54 -15.67
N ARG A 16 -2.20 -12.84 -15.11
CA ARG A 16 -2.33 -13.04 -13.67
C ARG A 16 -1.55 -14.30 -13.34
N LYS A 17 -0.32 -14.14 -12.87
CA LYS A 17 0.44 -15.23 -12.28
C LYS A 17 -0.39 -15.77 -11.13
N SER A 18 -0.77 -17.03 -11.20
CA SER A 18 -1.49 -17.69 -10.12
C SER A 18 -0.59 -17.62 -8.88
N ILE A 19 -1.17 -17.11 -7.80
CA ILE A 19 -0.55 -16.98 -6.47
C ILE A 19 -0.11 -18.35 -5.90
N GLU A 20 -0.38 -19.44 -6.61
CA GLU A 20 0.10 -20.80 -6.34
C GLU A 20 1.63 -20.93 -6.44
N GLU A 21 2.32 -20.13 -7.28
CA GLU A 21 3.78 -20.28 -7.44
C GLU A 21 4.62 -19.73 -6.26
N GLU A 22 4.09 -18.81 -5.43
CA GLU A 22 4.81 -18.38 -4.20
C GLU A 22 4.68 -19.39 -3.05
N GLU A 23 3.66 -20.25 -3.08
CA GLU A 23 3.48 -21.30 -2.07
C GLU A 23 4.63 -22.33 -2.12
N SER A 24 5.28 -22.47 -3.28
CA SER A 24 6.39 -23.41 -3.47
C SER A 24 7.74 -22.94 -2.90
N TYR A 25 7.92 -21.65 -2.60
CA TYR A 25 9.16 -21.15 -1.98
C TYR A 25 9.02 -20.90 -0.47
N ASP A 26 7.80 -20.67 0.04
CA ASP A 26 7.53 -20.37 1.45
C ASP A 26 7.17 -21.60 2.31
N THR A 27 7.10 -22.79 1.71
CA THR A 27 6.74 -24.03 2.43
C THR A 27 7.74 -24.44 3.53
N LYS A 28 8.91 -23.79 3.67
CA LYS A 28 9.93 -24.18 4.67
C LYS A 28 9.98 -23.36 5.95
N ILE A 29 9.36 -22.18 6.05
CA ILE A 29 9.44 -21.35 7.27
C ILE A 29 8.05 -20.82 7.65
N ARG A 30 7.20 -21.68 8.22
CA ARG A 30 5.95 -21.23 8.86
C ARG A 30 6.28 -20.40 10.12
N LEU A 31 6.23 -19.08 9.99
CA LEU A 31 6.27 -18.17 11.14
C LEU A 31 5.07 -18.42 12.06
N LYS A 32 5.31 -18.46 13.37
CA LYS A 32 4.25 -18.57 14.36
C LYS A 32 3.47 -17.25 14.38
N ARG A 33 2.15 -17.29 14.14
CA ARG A 33 1.27 -16.13 14.26
C ARG A 33 1.12 -15.76 15.74
N VAL A 34 1.98 -14.84 16.20
CA VAL A 34 2.00 -14.35 17.60
C VAL A 34 1.46 -12.94 17.74
N LEU A 35 1.33 -12.18 16.64
CA LEU A 35 0.81 -10.81 16.65
C LEU A 35 -0.70 -10.82 16.89
N GLY A 36 -1.13 -10.25 18.01
CA GLY A 36 -2.53 -9.97 18.30
C GLY A 36 -3.02 -8.67 17.68
N LEU A 37 -4.31 -8.37 17.86
CA LEU A 37 -4.93 -7.11 17.43
C LEU A 37 -4.19 -5.89 17.98
N MET A 38 -3.84 -5.91 19.27
CA MET A 38 -3.16 -4.79 19.92
C MET A 38 -1.75 -4.58 19.34
N ASP A 39 -0.99 -5.66 19.14
CA ASP A 39 0.34 -5.58 18.55
C ASP A 39 0.31 -5.01 17.13
N LEU A 40 -0.66 -5.45 16.32
CA LEU A 40 -0.90 -4.94 14.96
C LEU A 40 -1.29 -3.46 14.95
N THR A 41 -2.16 -3.02 15.88
CA THR A 41 -2.53 -1.60 15.99
C THR A 41 -1.36 -0.74 16.44
N CYS A 42 -0.57 -1.21 17.42
CA CYS A 42 0.63 -0.51 17.88
C CYS A 42 1.67 -0.41 16.76
N LEU A 43 1.86 -1.48 15.97
CA LEU A 43 2.74 -1.47 14.80
C LEU A 43 2.27 -0.41 13.79
N GLY A 44 0.98 -0.37 13.47
CA GLY A 44 0.42 0.62 12.53
C GLY A 44 0.55 2.07 13.01
N ILE A 45 0.32 2.33 14.30
CA ILE A 45 0.51 3.67 14.88
C ILE A 45 2.00 4.05 14.83
N GLY A 46 2.89 3.14 15.22
CA GLY A 46 4.34 3.36 15.19
C GLY A 46 4.89 3.61 13.78
N SER A 47 4.36 2.91 12.77
CA SER A 47 4.79 3.12 11.38
C SER A 47 4.26 4.41 10.76
N THR A 48 3.13 4.95 11.27
CA THR A 48 2.51 6.17 10.74
C THR A 48 3.09 7.43 11.39
N LEU A 49 3.46 7.36 12.67
CA LEU A 49 4.08 8.47 13.41
C LEU A 49 5.56 8.61 13.03
N GLY A 50 5.83 9.29 11.91
CA GLY A 50 7.18 9.58 11.41
C GLY A 50 7.56 11.07 11.44
N LEU A 51 8.63 11.42 10.71
CA LEU A 51 9.10 12.79 10.50
C LEU A 51 7.98 13.75 10.04
N GLY A 52 6.98 13.24 9.31
CA GLY A 52 5.81 14.00 8.87
C GLY A 52 5.00 14.63 10.01
N ALA A 53 4.75 13.89 11.09
CA ALA A 53 3.97 14.38 12.22
C ALA A 53 4.76 15.40 13.06
N TYR A 54 6.08 15.20 13.21
CA TYR A 54 6.91 16.00 14.10
C TYR A 54 7.51 17.25 13.43
N VAL A 55 7.93 17.17 12.16
CA VAL A 55 8.66 18.25 11.48
C VAL A 55 7.76 19.01 10.51
N LEU A 56 7.03 18.28 9.65
CA LEU A 56 6.17 18.91 8.64
C LEU A 56 4.99 19.65 9.27
N ALA A 57 4.39 19.13 10.36
CA ALA A 57 3.31 19.83 11.06
C ALA A 57 3.73 21.23 11.54
N GLY A 58 4.93 21.36 12.11
CA GLY A 58 5.47 22.65 12.56
C GLY A 58 5.81 23.59 11.39
N ALA A 59 6.37 23.04 10.30
CA ALA A 59 6.68 23.82 9.10
C ALA A 59 5.40 24.37 8.44
N VAL A 60 4.36 23.55 8.29
CA VAL A 60 3.06 23.93 7.70
C VAL A 60 2.31 24.93 8.60
N ALA A 61 2.36 24.74 9.92
CA ALA A 61 1.80 25.71 10.88
C ALA A 61 2.47 27.08 10.75
N LYS A 62 3.80 27.12 10.60
CA LYS A 62 4.56 28.37 10.50
C LYS A 62 4.39 29.09 9.15
N THR A 63 4.32 28.34 8.05
CA THR A 63 4.47 28.91 6.69
C THR A 63 3.17 29.02 5.91
N ALA A 64 2.19 28.14 6.14
CA ALA A 64 1.02 28.01 5.28
C ALA A 64 -0.31 28.33 5.99
N ALA A 65 -0.54 27.81 7.19
CA ALA A 65 -1.88 27.83 7.80
C ALA A 65 -2.00 28.68 9.08
N GLY A 66 -0.90 29.00 9.77
CA GLY A 66 -0.96 29.72 11.05
C GLY A 66 -1.83 28.96 12.09
N PRO A 67 -2.63 29.65 12.91
CA PRO A 67 -3.54 29.01 13.89
C PRO A 67 -4.59 28.08 13.25
N ALA A 68 -4.90 28.26 11.95
CA ALA A 68 -5.90 27.46 11.24
C ALA A 68 -5.39 26.08 10.81
N VAL A 69 -4.13 25.72 11.13
CA VAL A 69 -3.54 24.41 10.80
C VAL A 69 -4.37 23.24 11.33
N VAL A 70 -5.07 23.43 12.44
CA VAL A 70 -5.98 22.43 13.03
C VAL A 70 -7.12 22.08 12.07
N LEU A 71 -7.70 23.06 11.37
CA LEU A 71 -8.76 22.82 10.39
C LEU A 71 -8.24 22.03 9.18
N SER A 72 -7.03 22.36 8.69
CA SER A 72 -6.38 21.61 7.61
C SER A 72 -6.12 20.15 8.01
N PHE A 73 -5.65 19.91 9.24
CA PHE A 73 -5.46 18.56 9.76
C PHE A 73 -6.78 17.80 9.93
N MET A 74 -7.87 18.47 10.33
CA MET A 74 -9.19 17.82 10.41
C MET A 74 -9.66 17.34 9.03
N VAL A 75 -9.52 18.18 7.99
CA VAL A 75 -9.90 17.78 6.63
C VAL A 75 -9.01 16.62 6.15
N ALA A 76 -7.70 16.70 6.34
CA ALA A 76 -6.78 15.61 5.99
C ALA A 76 -7.13 14.31 6.73
N ALA A 77 -7.43 14.38 8.03
CA ALA A 77 -7.83 13.22 8.83
C ALA A 77 -9.11 12.57 8.31
N THR A 78 -10.12 13.37 7.92
CA THR A 78 -11.34 12.81 7.33
C THR A 78 -11.08 12.12 6.00
N ALA A 79 -10.27 12.70 5.11
CA ALA A 79 -9.89 12.07 3.84
C ALA A 79 -9.11 10.76 4.06
N SER A 80 -8.15 10.76 4.98
CA SER A 80 -7.39 9.57 5.36
C SER A 80 -8.28 8.49 5.99
N ALA A 81 -9.29 8.85 6.78
CA ALA A 81 -10.23 7.88 7.36
C ALA A 81 -11.05 7.14 6.29
N PHE A 82 -11.51 7.85 5.25
CA PHE A 82 -12.17 7.22 4.11
C PHE A 82 -11.23 6.27 3.37
N ALA A 83 -9.99 6.69 3.11
CA ALA A 83 -8.99 5.83 2.49
C ALA A 83 -8.70 4.58 3.35
N ALA A 84 -8.56 4.75 4.67
CA ALA A 84 -8.31 3.66 5.60
C ALA A 84 -9.44 2.63 5.61
N MET A 85 -10.72 3.05 5.51
CA MET A 85 -11.86 2.14 5.39
C MET A 85 -11.79 1.29 4.12
N CYS A 86 -11.46 1.90 2.98
CA CYS A 86 -11.26 1.16 1.72
C CYS A 86 -10.11 0.14 1.85
N TYR A 87 -8.99 0.53 2.45
CA TYR A 87 -7.86 -0.38 2.69
C TYR A 87 -8.20 -1.51 3.67
N ALA A 88 -8.99 -1.23 4.71
CA ALA A 88 -9.45 -2.25 5.66
C ALA A 88 -10.34 -3.30 4.97
N GLU A 89 -11.19 -2.89 4.04
CA GLU A 89 -12.00 -3.81 3.24
C GLU A 89 -11.14 -4.71 2.34
N PHE A 90 -10.10 -4.16 1.70
CA PHE A 90 -9.16 -4.96 0.92
C PHE A 90 -8.35 -5.93 1.78
N ALA A 91 -7.90 -5.50 2.95
CA ALA A 91 -7.16 -6.33 3.90
C ALA A 91 -8.01 -7.51 4.42
N ALA A 92 -9.31 -7.30 4.65
CA ALA A 92 -10.22 -8.35 5.07
C ALA A 92 -10.51 -9.37 3.94
N ARG A 93 -10.56 -8.92 2.68
CA ARG A 93 -10.83 -9.78 1.52
C ARG A 93 -9.62 -10.61 1.08
N VAL A 94 -8.39 -10.11 1.30
CA VAL A 94 -7.15 -10.77 0.87
C VAL A 94 -6.21 -10.95 2.08
N PRO A 95 -6.39 -12.02 2.89
CA PRO A 95 -5.58 -12.28 4.08
C PRO A 95 -4.22 -12.91 3.71
N LYS A 96 -3.48 -12.25 2.81
CA LYS A 96 -2.12 -12.60 2.39
C LYS A 96 -1.17 -11.49 2.81
N ALA A 97 0.07 -11.84 3.18
CA ALA A 97 1.10 -10.86 3.48
C ALA A 97 1.49 -10.12 2.20
N GLY A 98 0.92 -8.93 1.98
CA GLY A 98 1.12 -8.15 0.78
C GLY A 98 0.65 -6.71 0.95
N SER A 99 1.46 -5.74 0.52
CA SER A 99 1.09 -4.31 0.48
C SER A 99 0.24 -4.01 -0.76
N ALA A 100 0.05 -2.72 -1.10
CA ALA A 100 -0.74 -2.24 -2.24
C ALA A 100 -0.41 -2.93 -3.58
N TYR A 101 0.80 -3.46 -3.74
CA TYR A 101 1.21 -4.30 -4.88
C TYR A 101 0.33 -5.54 -5.03
N VAL A 102 0.14 -6.32 -3.96
CA VAL A 102 -0.65 -7.57 -3.99
C VAL A 102 -2.13 -7.25 -4.20
N TYR A 103 -2.64 -6.15 -3.62
CA TYR A 103 -4.02 -5.71 -3.84
C TYR A 103 -4.27 -5.29 -5.29
N SER A 104 -3.32 -4.59 -5.92
CA SER A 104 -3.40 -4.16 -7.32
C SER A 104 -3.22 -5.33 -8.29
N TYR A 105 -2.41 -6.31 -7.90
CA TYR A 105 -2.24 -7.57 -8.64
C TYR A 105 -3.54 -8.38 -8.69
N VAL A 106 -4.27 -8.44 -7.56
CA VAL A 106 -5.54 -9.17 -7.44
C VAL A 106 -6.70 -8.42 -8.08
N THR A 107 -6.64 -7.10 -8.26
CA THR A 107 -7.76 -6.31 -8.81
C THR A 107 -7.58 -5.94 -10.28
N VAL A 108 -6.43 -5.39 -10.70
CA VAL A 108 -6.31 -4.66 -11.99
C VAL A 108 -5.40 -5.36 -13.01
N GLY A 109 -4.38 -6.11 -12.59
CA GLY A 109 -3.47 -6.84 -13.50
C GLY A 109 -2.00 -6.40 -13.41
N GLU A 110 -1.13 -7.07 -14.16
CA GLU A 110 0.34 -7.04 -13.99
C GLU A 110 0.97 -5.66 -14.29
N LEU A 111 0.49 -4.94 -15.31
CA LEU A 111 0.99 -3.58 -15.62
C LEU A 111 0.68 -2.55 -14.53
N ALA A 112 -0.54 -2.57 -13.99
CA ALA A 112 -0.92 -1.66 -12.90
C ALA A 112 -0.16 -2.00 -11.61
N ALA A 113 0.00 -3.30 -11.32
CA ALA A 113 0.82 -3.76 -10.21
C ALA A 113 2.30 -3.37 -10.38
N PHE A 114 2.86 -3.45 -11.59
CA PHE A 114 4.24 -3.04 -11.86
C PHE A 114 4.46 -1.53 -11.64
N ILE A 115 3.55 -0.69 -12.16
CA ILE A 115 3.62 0.76 -11.96
C ILE A 115 3.51 1.11 -10.48
N ILE A 116 2.58 0.50 -9.76
CA ILE A 116 2.37 0.72 -8.32
C ILE A 116 3.58 0.20 -7.53
N GLY A 117 4.13 -0.97 -7.87
CA GLY A 117 5.32 -1.52 -7.25
C GLY A 117 6.54 -0.60 -7.41
N TRP A 118 6.76 -0.06 -8.62
CA TRP A 118 7.84 0.90 -8.87
C TRP A 118 7.63 2.22 -8.12
N ASN A 119 6.37 2.68 -8.02
CA ASN A 119 6.02 3.86 -7.24
C ASN A 119 6.26 3.65 -5.74
N LEU A 120 5.91 2.49 -5.17
CA LEU A 120 6.18 2.14 -3.77
C LEU A 120 7.69 2.14 -3.47
N ILE A 121 8.52 1.60 -4.37
CA ILE A 121 9.98 1.61 -4.21
C ILE A 121 10.50 3.04 -4.15
N LEU A 122 10.07 3.89 -5.09
CA LEU A 122 10.47 5.29 -5.12
C LEU A 122 10.00 6.05 -3.88
N GLU A 123 8.76 5.81 -3.45
CA GLU A 123 8.20 6.40 -2.23
C GLU A 123 9.00 5.99 -1.01
N TYR A 124 9.38 4.72 -0.89
CA TYR A 124 10.18 4.23 0.22
C TYR A 124 11.61 4.81 0.21
N ILE A 125 12.20 5.03 -0.97
CA ILE A 125 13.53 5.66 -1.10
C ILE A 125 13.48 7.15 -0.75
N ILE A 126 12.41 7.85 -1.11
CA ILE A 126 12.24 9.29 -0.82
C ILE A 126 11.82 9.51 0.64
N GLY A 127 11.04 8.59 1.20
CA GLY A 127 10.50 8.65 2.56
C GLY A 127 11.42 8.09 3.65
N ALA A 128 12.49 7.39 3.29
CA ALA A 128 13.58 6.97 4.18
C ALA A 128 14.60 8.09 4.37
#